data_AF-A0A1H1DZ69-F1
#
_entry.id   AF-A0A1H1DZ69-F1
#
_cell.length_a   1.000
_cell.length_b   1.000
_cell.length_c   1.000
_cell.angle_alpha   90.00
_cell.angle_beta   90.00
_cell.angle_gamma   90.00
#
_symmetry.space_group_name_H-M   'P 1'
#
loop_
_entity.id
_entity.type
_entity.pdbx_description
1 polymer ?
#
loop_
_entity_poly.entity_id
_entity_poly.type
_entity_poly.pdbx_seq_one_letter_code
_entity_poly.pdbx_strand_id
1 'polypeptide(L)'
;MTTSTLIGNYLLGGAINAVLLVAIAFLLSRFVKDAAGRSLLAIFLIIAGGAYLGFAIAGQASGPWALAELLQALGLGALGIIGLRRSPYWLAAGWALHPIWDVPLHYFGGGHEFAPESWAISCVSFDWIVALYIVAAYRMNGESRFKFRESMVRTESVRPIQAGTKSR
;
A
#
# COMPACT_ATOMS: atom_id res chain seq x y z
N MET A 1 -8.07 -25.95 19.98
CA MET A 1 -7.54 -24.57 19.92
C MET A 1 -8.75 -23.64 19.98
N THR A 2 -8.77 -22.61 20.83
CA THR A 2 -9.92 -21.69 20.94
C THR A 2 -9.99 -20.73 19.75
N THR A 3 -11.18 -20.28 19.37
CA THR A 3 -11.40 -19.35 18.24
C THR A 3 -10.54 -18.08 18.35
N SER A 4 -10.40 -17.53 19.56
CA SER A 4 -9.53 -16.38 19.84
C SER A 4 -8.05 -16.64 19.51
N THR A 5 -7.57 -17.86 19.73
CA THR A 5 -6.20 -18.26 19.40
C THR A 5 -6.00 -18.42 17.90
N LEU A 6 -7.02 -18.90 17.17
CA LEU A 6 -6.97 -18.98 15.71
C LEU A 6 -6.94 -17.60 15.07
N ILE A 7 -7.83 -16.69 15.48
CA ILE A 7 -7.85 -15.29 15.02
C ILE A 7 -6.48 -14.65 15.29
N GLY A 8 -5.95 -14.81 16.51
CA GLY A 8 -4.63 -14.30 16.88
C GLY A 8 -3.51 -14.85 16.00
N ASN A 9 -3.52 -16.13 15.66
CA ASN A 9 -2.53 -16.75 14.79
C ASN A 9 -2.61 -16.24 13.35
N TYR A 10 -3.81 -16.01 12.81
CA TYR A 10 -3.98 -15.45 11.47
C TYR A 10 -3.52 -13.99 11.41
N LEU A 11 -3.86 -13.17 12.41
CA LEU A 11 -3.36 -11.80 12.53
C LEU A 11 -1.83 -11.77 12.68
N LEU A 12 -1.24 -12.68 13.46
CA LEU A 12 0.21 -12.79 13.57
C LEU A 12 0.85 -13.18 12.23
N GLY A 13 0.28 -14.16 11.53
CA GLY A 13 0.75 -14.60 10.22
C GLY A 13 0.70 -13.48 9.17
N GLY A 14 -0.41 -12.75 9.09
CA GLY A 14 -0.54 -11.57 8.23
C GLY A 14 0.48 -10.49 8.57
N ALA A 15 0.71 -10.21 9.85
CA ALA A 15 1.71 -9.24 10.28
C ALA A 15 3.13 -9.63 9.89
N ILE A 16 3.52 -10.89 10.09
CA ILE A 16 4.84 -11.41 9.69
C ILE A 16 5.02 -11.25 8.18
N ASN A 17 4.04 -11.66 7.38
CA ASN A 17 4.10 -11.57 5.92
C ASN A 17 4.18 -10.11 5.43
N ALA A 18 3.45 -9.19 6.06
CA ALA A 18 3.53 -7.78 5.72
C ALA A 18 4.88 -7.17 6.06
N VAL A 19 5.47 -7.50 7.21
CA VAL A 19 6.82 -7.05 7.57
C VAL A 19 7.83 -7.52 6.53
N LEU A 20 7.73 -8.77 6.07
CA LEU A 20 8.59 -9.30 5.01
C LEU A 20 8.41 -8.53 3.70
N LEU A 21 7.16 -8.32 3.25
CA LEU A 21 6.88 -7.55 2.03
C LEU A 21 7.41 -6.11 2.14
N VAL A 22 7.14 -5.45 3.26
CA VAL A 22 7.60 -4.08 3.54
C VAL A 22 9.11 -4.00 3.56
N ALA A 23 9.80 -4.97 4.18
CA ALA A 23 11.26 -5.03 4.18
C ALA A 23 11.80 -5.12 2.75
N ILE A 24 11.25 -6.02 1.92
CA ILE A 24 11.66 -6.15 0.52
C ILE A 24 11.37 -4.87 -0.27
N ALA A 25 10.18 -4.29 -0.11
CA ALA A 25 9.81 -3.03 -0.77
C ALA A 25 10.73 -1.88 -0.36
N PHE A 26 11.07 -1.78 0.93
CA PHE A 26 12.02 -0.81 1.45
C PHE A 26 13.41 -0.99 0.84
N LEU A 27 13.93 -2.23 0.80
CA LEU A 27 15.22 -2.54 0.20
C LEU A 27 15.25 -2.18 -1.29
N LEU A 28 14.20 -2.51 -2.04
CA LEU A 28 14.07 -2.12 -3.45
C LEU A 28 14.03 -0.59 -3.63
N SER A 29 13.27 0.11 -2.80
CA SER A 29 13.22 1.57 -2.81
C SER A 29 14.56 2.21 -2.47
N ARG A 30 15.32 1.61 -1.55
CA ARG A 30 16.59 2.14 -1.06
C ARG A 30 17.77 1.88 -1.98
N PHE A 31 17.81 0.71 -2.61
CA PHE A 31 18.98 0.21 -3.35
C PHE A 31 18.77 0.11 -4.87
N VAL A 32 17.52 0.13 -5.37
CA VAL A 32 17.23 0.05 -6.81
C VAL A 32 16.61 1.36 -7.31
N LYS A 33 15.37 1.62 -6.90
CA LYS A 33 14.63 2.87 -7.18
C LYS A 33 13.34 2.86 -6.37
N ASP A 34 12.91 4.03 -5.90
CA ASP A 34 11.61 4.21 -5.21
C ASP A 34 10.44 3.57 -5.98
N ALA A 35 10.45 3.71 -7.31
CA ALA A 35 9.44 3.13 -8.18
C ALA A 35 9.37 1.58 -8.10
N ALA A 36 10.49 0.89 -7.85
CA ALA A 36 10.52 -0.58 -7.78
C ALA A 36 9.82 -1.09 -6.51
N GLY A 37 10.11 -0.48 -5.36
CA GLY A 37 9.42 -0.82 -4.11
C GLY A 37 7.92 -0.49 -4.19
N ARG A 38 7.55 0.67 -4.75
CA ARG A 38 6.14 1.01 -4.99
C ARG A 38 5.46 0.05 -5.95
N SER A 39 6.12 -0.33 -7.05
CA SER A 39 5.60 -1.32 -8.01
C SER A 39 5.34 -2.65 -7.34
N LEU A 40 6.24 -3.13 -6.48
CA LEU A 40 6.03 -4.37 -5.72
C LEU A 40 4.76 -4.29 -4.87
N LEU A 41 4.59 -3.22 -4.10
CA LEU A 41 3.41 -3.03 -3.25
C LEU A 41 2.12 -2.90 -4.06
N ALA A 42 2.15 -2.27 -5.24
CA ALA A 42 0.99 -2.18 -6.13
C ALA A 42 0.64 -3.54 -6.77
N ILE A 43 1.64 -4.33 -7.16
CA ILE A 43 1.43 -5.68 -7.69
C ILE A 43 0.75 -6.55 -6.62
N PHE A 44 1.24 -6.51 -5.38
CA PHE A 44 0.65 -7.27 -4.28
C PHE A 44 -0.77 -6.80 -3.94
N LEU A 45 -1.07 -5.50 -4.02
CA LEU A 45 -2.43 -5.00 -3.85
C LEU A 45 -3.38 -5.53 -4.93
N ILE A 46 -2.93 -5.57 -6.19
CA ILE A 46 -3.72 -6.12 -7.31
C ILE A 46 -3.96 -7.62 -7.12
N ILE A 47 -2.94 -8.35 -6.66
CA ILE A 47 -3.08 -9.79 -6.35
C ILE A 47 -4.06 -9.98 -5.19
N ALA A 48 -3.96 -9.19 -4.13
CA ALA A 48 -4.87 -9.27 -2.97
C ALA A 48 -6.32 -9.02 -3.39
N GLY A 49 -6.60 -7.91 -4.08
CA GLY A 49 -7.96 -7.62 -4.58
C GLY A 49 -8.47 -8.67 -5.57
N GLY A 50 -7.60 -9.18 -6.45
CA GLY A 50 -7.95 -10.23 -7.40
C GLY A 50 -8.19 -11.62 -6.78
N ALA A 51 -7.65 -11.89 -5.59
CA ALA A 51 -7.75 -13.20 -4.95
C ALA A 51 -9.20 -13.59 -4.65
N TYR A 52 -10.02 -12.64 -4.18
CA TYR A 52 -11.43 -12.86 -3.88
C TYR A 52 -12.26 -13.18 -5.12
N LEU A 53 -11.96 -12.57 -6.27
CA LEU A 53 -12.54 -12.96 -7.55
C LEU A 53 -12.17 -14.41 -7.90
N GLY A 54 -10.91 -14.80 -7.68
CA GLY A 54 -10.45 -16.18 -7.84
C GLY A 54 -11.21 -17.16 -6.94
N PHE A 55 -11.41 -16.82 -5.67
CA PHE A 55 -12.20 -17.60 -4.72
C PHE A 55 -13.67 -17.71 -5.15
N ALA A 56 -14.29 -16.61 -5.59
CA ALA A 56 -15.66 -16.60 -6.08
C ALA A 56 -15.84 -17.52 -7.30
N ILE A 57 -14.90 -17.48 -8.26
CA ILE A 57 -14.92 -18.35 -9.44
C ILE A 57 -14.72 -19.82 -9.03
N ALA A 58 -13.71 -20.11 -8.21
CA ALA A 58 -13.40 -21.47 -7.77
C ALA A 58 -14.52 -22.10 -6.93
N GLY A 59 -15.15 -21.30 -6.06
CA GLY A 59 -16.29 -21.69 -5.24
C GLY A 59 -17.63 -21.66 -5.98
N GLN A 60 -17.64 -21.36 -7.28
CA GLN A 60 -18.86 -21.26 -8.09
C GLN A 60 -19.91 -20.30 -7.48
N ALA A 61 -19.44 -19.19 -6.91
CA ALA A 61 -20.29 -18.17 -6.36
C ALA A 61 -21.23 -17.60 -7.44
N SER A 62 -22.36 -17.03 -7.01
CA SER A 62 -23.34 -16.44 -7.91
C SER A 62 -22.73 -15.33 -8.78
N GLY A 63 -23.31 -15.10 -9.97
CA GLY A 63 -22.89 -14.01 -10.87
C GLY A 63 -22.75 -12.63 -10.20
N PRO A 64 -23.69 -12.20 -9.34
CA PRO A 64 -23.56 -10.95 -8.58
C PRO A 64 -22.33 -10.91 -7.65
N TRP A 65 -22.00 -12.03 -6.98
CA TRP A 65 -20.78 -12.11 -6.16
C TRP A 65 -19.52 -11.98 -7.00
N ALA A 66 -19.41 -12.73 -8.10
CA ALA A 66 -18.28 -12.62 -9.02
C ALA A 66 -18.12 -11.19 -9.59
N LEU A 67 -19.24 -10.53 -9.92
CA LEU A 67 -19.21 -9.14 -10.38
C LEU A 67 -18.76 -8.18 -9.27
N ALA A 68 -19.22 -8.36 -8.02
CA ALA A 68 -18.81 -7.55 -6.90
C ALA A 68 -17.28 -7.64 -6.66
N GLU A 69 -16.73 -8.86 -6.65
CA GLU A 69 -15.28 -9.05 -6.50
C GLU A 69 -14.48 -8.49 -7.68
N LEU A 70 -15.00 -8.59 -8.90
CA LEU A 70 -14.36 -7.97 -10.07
C LEU A 70 -14.31 -6.44 -9.93
N LEU A 71 -15.41 -5.82 -9.51
CA LEU A 71 -15.48 -4.36 -9.33
C LEU A 71 -14.54 -3.90 -8.21
N GLN A 72 -14.46 -4.65 -7.12
CA GLN A 72 -13.49 -4.41 -6.05
C GLN A 72 -12.05 -4.49 -6.58
N ALA A 73 -11.72 -5.55 -7.32
CA ALA A 73 -10.37 -5.78 -7.81
C ALA A 73 -9.94 -4.65 -8.78
N LEU A 74 -10.85 -4.20 -9.63
CA LEU A 74 -10.64 -3.06 -10.52
C LEU A 74 -10.48 -1.75 -9.73
N GLY A 75 -11.28 -1.52 -8.68
CA GLY A 75 -11.20 -0.35 -7.82
C GLY A 75 -9.85 -0.26 -7.10
N LEU A 76 -9.42 -1.34 -6.45
CA LEU A 76 -8.13 -1.41 -5.76
C LEU A 76 -6.96 -1.37 -6.74
N GLY A 77 -7.08 -2.03 -7.90
CA GLY A 77 -6.09 -1.94 -8.96
C GLY A 77 -5.93 -0.51 -9.51
N ALA A 78 -7.03 0.22 -9.66
CA ALA A 78 -6.99 1.63 -10.05
C ALA A 78 -6.28 2.49 -8.99
N LEU A 79 -6.57 2.29 -7.71
CA LEU A 79 -5.86 2.94 -6.60
C LEU A 79 -4.36 2.61 -6.61
N GLY A 80 -4.00 1.36 -6.88
CA GLY A 80 -2.62 0.93 -7.04
C GLY A 80 -1.91 1.67 -8.19
N ILE A 81 -2.52 1.71 -9.37
CA ILE A 81 -1.96 2.37 -10.56
C ILE A 81 -1.82 3.89 -10.35
N ILE A 82 -2.82 4.56 -9.79
CA ILE A 82 -2.74 5.98 -9.43
C ILE A 82 -1.66 6.19 -8.36
N GLY A 83 -1.58 5.26 -7.41
CA GLY A 83 -0.56 5.13 -6.39
C GLY A 83 0.86 5.08 -6.94
N LEU A 84 1.07 4.48 -8.11
CA LEU A 84 2.36 4.47 -8.82
C LEU A 84 2.62 5.77 -9.58
N ARG A 85 1.62 6.29 -10.29
CA ARG A 85 1.81 7.40 -11.25
C ARG A 85 1.77 8.78 -10.62
N ARG A 86 1.01 8.96 -9.53
CA ARG A 86 0.76 10.28 -8.93
C ARG A 86 1.29 10.37 -7.51
N SER A 87 0.56 9.80 -6.56
CA SER A 87 0.86 9.95 -5.13
C SER A 87 0.80 8.60 -4.43
N PRO A 88 1.82 8.23 -3.63
CA PRO A 88 1.85 6.96 -2.90
C PRO A 88 0.72 6.84 -1.88
N TYR A 89 0.08 7.96 -1.47
CA TYR A 89 -1.07 7.92 -0.57
C TYR A 89 -2.30 7.23 -1.20
N TRP A 90 -2.43 7.20 -2.53
CA TRP A 90 -3.48 6.40 -3.18
C TRP A 90 -3.22 4.89 -3.06
N LEU A 91 -1.94 4.49 -3.06
CA LEU A 91 -1.56 3.10 -2.81
C LEU A 91 -1.83 2.73 -1.34
N ALA A 92 -1.50 3.62 -0.40
CA ALA A 92 -1.83 3.43 1.01
C ALA A 92 -3.34 3.33 1.24
N ALA A 93 -4.14 4.16 0.56
CA ALA A 93 -5.59 4.11 0.63
C ALA A 93 -6.14 2.78 0.08
N GLY A 94 -5.59 2.26 -1.03
CA GLY A 94 -5.95 0.95 -1.56
C GLY A 94 -5.71 -0.17 -0.56
N TRP A 95 -4.52 -0.21 0.06
CA TRP A 95 -4.24 -1.16 1.14
C TRP A 95 -5.19 -0.98 2.33
N ALA A 96 -5.43 0.24 2.80
CA ALA A 96 -6.31 0.46 3.95
C ALA A 96 -7.79 0.11 3.66
N LEU A 97 -8.25 0.22 2.41
CA LEU A 97 -9.63 -0.09 2.01
C LEU A 97 -9.89 -1.58 1.82
N HIS A 98 -8.88 -2.36 1.41
CA HIS A 98 -9.03 -3.80 1.17
C HIS A 98 -9.63 -4.56 2.37
N PRO A 99 -9.11 -4.44 3.62
CA PRO A 99 -9.68 -5.18 4.75
C PRO A 99 -11.05 -4.66 5.20
N ILE A 100 -11.43 -3.44 4.78
CA ILE A 100 -12.77 -2.88 4.99
C ILE A 100 -13.79 -3.58 4.06
N TRP A 101 -13.35 -4.11 2.92
CA TRP A 101 -14.15 -5.02 2.08
C TRP A 101 -14.16 -6.43 2.66
N ASP A 102 -12.99 -6.95 3.03
CA ASP A 102 -12.81 -8.35 3.40
C ASP A 102 -13.61 -8.75 4.64
N VAL A 103 -13.50 -7.96 5.71
CA VAL A 103 -14.08 -8.35 7.01
C VAL A 103 -15.61 -8.36 6.97
N PRO A 104 -16.31 -7.31 6.52
CA PRO A 104 -17.77 -7.34 6.50
C PRO A 104 -18.34 -8.42 5.57
N LEU A 105 -17.72 -8.65 4.40
CA LEU A 105 -18.29 -9.54 3.39
C LEU A 105 -17.87 -11.00 3.55
N HIS A 106 -16.62 -11.27 3.93
CA HIS A 106 -16.06 -12.62 3.94
C HIS A 106 -15.81 -13.19 5.33
N TYR A 107 -15.75 -12.36 6.38
CA TYR A 107 -15.71 -12.86 7.75
C TYR A 107 -17.11 -12.92 8.37
N PHE A 108 -17.89 -11.83 8.26
CA PHE A 108 -19.24 -11.77 8.81
C PHE A 108 -20.36 -12.05 7.79
N GLY A 109 -20.12 -11.77 6.51
CA GLY A 109 -21.12 -11.86 5.43
C GLY A 109 -21.12 -13.19 4.68
N GLY A 110 -21.98 -13.31 3.67
CA GLY A 110 -22.12 -14.54 2.87
C GLY A 110 -20.90 -14.92 2.04
N GLY A 111 -19.91 -14.02 1.91
CA GLY A 111 -18.65 -14.29 1.21
C GLY A 111 -17.78 -15.35 1.89
N HIS A 112 -18.07 -15.71 3.15
CA HIS A 112 -17.39 -16.80 3.86
C HIS A 112 -17.63 -18.18 3.24
N GLU A 113 -18.66 -18.33 2.41
CA GLU A 113 -18.98 -19.61 1.74
C GLU A 113 -17.94 -20.02 0.69
N PHE A 114 -17.21 -19.05 0.13
CA PHE A 114 -16.23 -19.29 -0.93
C PHE A 114 -14.83 -18.74 -0.61
N ALA A 115 -14.69 -17.81 0.32
CA ALA A 115 -13.39 -17.27 0.73
C ALA A 115 -12.95 -17.83 2.10
N PRO A 116 -11.69 -18.30 2.23
CA PRO A 116 -11.21 -18.83 3.50
C PRO A 116 -11.16 -17.78 4.61
N GLU A 117 -11.67 -18.12 5.80
CA GLU A 117 -11.60 -17.28 7.01
C GLU A 117 -10.17 -16.83 7.32
N SER A 118 -9.20 -17.75 7.18
CA SER A 118 -7.78 -17.45 7.42
C SER A 118 -7.27 -16.31 6.53
N TRP A 119 -7.78 -16.19 5.30
CA TRP A 119 -7.41 -15.14 4.37
C TRP A 119 -7.99 -13.80 4.82
N ALA A 120 -9.31 -13.76 5.05
CA ALA A 120 -10.03 -12.56 5.47
C ALA A 120 -9.47 -11.93 6.77
N ILE A 121 -9.06 -12.76 7.74
CA ILE A 121 -8.46 -12.26 8.99
C ILE A 121 -7.00 -11.85 8.78
N SER A 122 -6.21 -12.62 8.04
CA SER A 122 -4.79 -12.30 7.84
C SER A 122 -4.61 -10.95 7.12
N CYS A 123 -5.46 -10.66 6.13
CA CYS A 123 -5.45 -9.40 5.37
C CYS A 123 -5.60 -8.16 6.26
N VAL A 124 -6.35 -8.23 7.36
CA VAL A 124 -6.50 -7.09 8.29
C VAL A 124 -5.15 -6.58 8.77
N SER A 125 -4.34 -7.46 9.35
CA SER A 125 -3.03 -7.07 9.86
C SER A 125 -2.06 -6.74 8.73
N PHE A 126 -2.10 -7.52 7.64
CA PHE A 126 -1.18 -7.36 6.52
C PHE A 126 -1.33 -5.97 5.90
N ASP A 127 -2.56 -5.61 5.55
CA ASP A 127 -2.85 -4.45 4.73
C ASP A 127 -2.64 -3.15 5.51
N TRP A 128 -3.05 -3.12 6.78
CA TRP A 128 -2.85 -1.95 7.64
C TRP A 128 -1.37 -1.69 7.88
N ILE A 129 -0.54 -2.73 8.07
CA ILE A 129 0.91 -2.56 8.22
C ILE A 129 1.51 -1.98 6.93
N VAL A 130 1.12 -2.50 5.76
CA VAL A 130 1.60 -1.98 4.47
C VAL A 130 1.15 -0.53 4.26
N ALA A 131 -0.12 -0.21 4.55
CA ALA A 131 -0.66 1.15 4.44
C ALA A 131 0.09 2.14 5.36
N LEU A 132 0.30 1.76 6.63
CA LEU A 132 1.03 2.56 7.61
C LEU A 132 2.49 2.76 7.21
N TYR A 133 3.15 1.71 6.69
CA TYR A 133 4.50 1.82 6.14
C TYR A 133 4.57 2.88 5.04
N ILE A 134 3.66 2.83 4.06
CA ILE A 134 3.64 3.80 2.95
C ILE A 134 3.47 5.22 3.52
N VAL A 135 2.50 5.44 4.40
CA VAL A 135 2.29 6.76 5.02
C VAL A 135 3.54 7.24 5.75
N ALA A 136 4.17 6.40 6.57
CA ALA A 136 5.37 6.74 7.31
C ALA A 136 6.55 7.07 6.38
N ALA A 137 6.82 6.20 5.40
CA ALA A 137 7.94 6.36 4.47
C ALA A 137 7.83 7.68 3.66
N TYR A 138 6.64 8.02 3.19
CA TYR A 138 6.46 9.22 2.35
C TYR A 138 6.19 10.50 3.12
N ARG A 139 5.74 10.43 4.38
CA ARG A 139 5.71 11.59 5.28
C ARG A 139 7.13 12.03 5.65
N MET A 140 7.98 11.10 6.05
CA MET A 140 9.37 11.38 6.44
C MET A 140 10.22 11.88 5.25
N ASN A 141 9.97 11.36 4.04
CA ASN A 141 10.68 11.80 2.83
C ASN A 141 10.20 13.17 2.29
N GLY A 142 8.99 13.60 2.62
CA GLY A 142 8.45 14.91 2.22
C GLY A 142 9.13 16.08 2.95
N GLU A 143 9.41 15.93 4.24
CA GLU A 143 10.05 16.96 5.05
C GLU A 143 11.52 17.20 4.67
N SER A 144 12.25 16.16 4.25
CA SER A 144 13.66 16.26 3.87
C SER A 144 13.87 16.98 2.52
N ARG A 145 12.97 16.79 1.56
CA ARG A 145 13.02 17.47 0.25
C ARG A 145 12.67 18.95 0.32
N PHE A 146 11.76 19.37 1.21
CA PHE A 146 11.44 20.79 1.40
C PHE A 146 12.58 21.56 2.09
N LYS A 147 13.17 21.00 3.14
CA LYS A 147 14.28 21.64 3.87
C LYS A 147 15.53 21.87 3.00
N PHE A 148 15.88 20.92 2.13
CA PHE A 148 17.07 21.05 1.27
C PHE A 148 16.90 22.13 0.18
N ARG A 149 15.70 22.26 -0.39
CA ARG A 149 15.42 23.26 -1.43
C ARG A 149 15.37 24.68 -0.86
N GLU A 150 14.86 24.82 0.35
CA GLU A 150 14.84 26.10 1.08
C GLU A 150 16.25 26.56 1.46
N SER A 151 17.14 25.64 1.88
CA SER A 151 18.55 25.98 2.12
C SER A 151 19.28 26.40 0.85
N MET A 152 18.98 25.78 -0.30
CA MET A 152 19.65 26.11 -1.57
C MET A 152 19.22 27.48 -2.10
N VAL A 153 17.92 27.78 -2.07
CA VAL A 153 17.37 29.09 -2.47
C VAL A 153 17.88 30.22 -1.54
N ARG A 154 17.99 29.96 -0.24
CA ARG A 154 18.54 30.95 0.70
C ARG A 154 20.01 31.24 0.43
N THR A 155 20.79 30.24 0.02
CA THR A 155 22.22 30.41 -0.29
C THR A 155 22.45 31.17 -1.59
N GLU A 156 21.58 31.03 -2.59
CA GLU A 156 21.66 31.82 -3.83
C GLU A 156 21.26 33.29 -3.66
N SER A 157 20.32 33.58 -2.76
CA SER A 157 19.87 34.97 -2.50
C SER A 157 20.89 35.85 -1.77
N VAL A 158 21.98 35.27 -1.24
CA VAL A 158 23.03 35.98 -0.48
C VAL A 158 24.36 35.97 -1.25
N ARG A 159 24.32 36.12 -2.58
CA ARG A 159 25.50 36.60 -3.31
C ARG A 159 25.34 38.10 -3.60
N PRO A 160 26.00 39.00 -2.84
CA PRO A 160 26.08 40.38 -3.26
C PRO A 160 26.85 40.43 -4.59
N ILE A 161 26.21 41.01 -5.61
CA ILE A 161 26.86 41.40 -6.85
C ILE A 161 27.91 42.45 -6.47
N GLN A 162 29.18 42.04 -6.37
CA GLN A 162 30.30 42.96 -6.28
C GLN A 162 30.43 43.66 -7.64
N ALA A 163 29.78 44.80 -7.76
CA ALA A 163 29.95 45.74 -8.85
C ALA A 163 31.08 46.73 -8.52
N GLY A 164 31.98 46.95 -9.47
CA GLY A 164 32.99 48.02 -9.47
C GLY A 164 34.40 47.53 -9.08
N THR A 165 35.48 47.92 -9.74
CA THR A 165 35.71 49.10 -10.59
C THR A 165 36.96 48.90 -11.46
N LYS A 166 36.90 49.37 -12.70
CA LYS A 166 38.08 49.62 -13.56
C LYS A 166 38.87 50.82 -13.02
N SER A 167 40.20 50.74 -13.02
CA SER A 167 41.05 51.91 -13.32
C SER A 167 42.48 51.50 -13.70
N ARG A 168 42.81 51.81 -14.96
CA ARG A 168 44.10 52.22 -15.57
C ARG A 168 45.37 51.41 -15.28
#